data_AF-A0A7H1Q0E1-F1
#
_entry.id   AF-A0A7H1Q0E1-F1
#
_cell.length_a   1.000
_cell.length_b   1.000
_cell.length_c   1.000
_cell.angle_alpha   90.00
_cell.angle_beta   90.00
_cell.angle_gamma   90.00
#
_symmetry.space_group_name_H-M   'P 1'
#
loop_
_entity.id
_entity.type
_entity.pdbx_description
1 polymer ?
#
loop_
_entity_poly.entity_id
_entity_poly.type
_entity_poly.pdbx_seq_one_letter_code
_entity_poly.pdbx_strand_id
1 'polypeptide(L)'
;MSLLVVGLSHRSAPVSVLERAALNADAQTKLLHDTVAAEPATEAAVLATCNRIELYADVDKFHAGVAELSTLLAQHSGVGLEELTPYLYVHYEDRAVHHLFSVACGLDSMVVGEGQILGQIKDSLARAQDLHTAGKLLNDLFQQALRVGKRAHSETGIDRAGQSLVTFGLEQLAGGGDVQRWAAGRRALVIGAGSMSSLAAATLARAGVAEIVVANRTFDRAERLAEILQEADDNAVTARAVRMNAVPDELTRADVVVSCTGATGLVLTAESVAQAVEGRTGQPPVTEPGFTAVKPEAPQPTADENCPLDLAAAQPGFSVLGEAAVAGMDAATLEQHATWAAGGNTRPAGGRTTESAEVDAELITALAATAATVGRIPERRRPEPVAERPAPVVFLLDLAMPRDIDAAVHRLAGVRLVDIESLAEASADAPMAADVDQVRRIVSDEVAAFGAAMRAAHITPTVVALRTMAADVVAAEIARLHGRLPDLDDRQRGEIRQAVHRVVDKLLHAPTVRIKQLAAEPGGTGYADALRTLFDLDPETVASVSRAEDSTETKDRPA
;
A
#
# COMPACT_ATOMS: atom_id res chain seq x y z
N MET A 1 20.47 5.44 -11.68
CA MET A 1 19.94 5.26 -10.33
C MET A 1 18.58 5.92 -10.26
N SER A 2 17.58 5.06 -10.28
CA SER A 2 16.18 5.39 -10.34
C SER A 2 15.41 4.42 -9.47
N LEU A 3 14.54 4.96 -8.63
CA LEU A 3 13.69 4.18 -7.75
C LEU A 3 12.69 3.35 -8.56
N LEU A 4 12.63 2.05 -8.29
CA LEU A 4 11.71 1.11 -8.90
C LEU A 4 11.01 0.31 -7.80
N VAL A 5 9.70 0.09 -7.97
CA VAL A 5 8.95 -0.90 -7.19
C VAL A 5 8.27 -1.87 -8.14
N VAL A 6 8.46 -3.15 -7.89
CA VAL A 6 7.75 -4.24 -8.55
C VAL A 6 7.01 -5.01 -7.46
N GLY A 7 5.72 -5.25 -7.65
CA GLY A 7 4.94 -5.95 -6.64
C GLY A 7 3.57 -6.37 -7.11
N LEU A 8 2.88 -7.05 -6.20
CA LEU A 8 1.50 -7.47 -6.33
C LEU A 8 0.76 -7.16 -5.03
N SER A 9 -0.53 -6.88 -5.13
CA SER A 9 -1.38 -6.54 -3.97
C SER A 9 -2.78 -7.11 -4.15
N HIS A 10 -3.61 -7.04 -3.12
CA HIS A 10 -5.01 -7.44 -3.17
C HIS A 10 -5.83 -6.70 -4.25
N ARG A 11 -5.37 -5.53 -4.72
CA ARG A 11 -6.01 -4.80 -5.82
C ARG A 11 -5.64 -5.36 -7.20
N SER A 12 -4.47 -5.97 -7.34
CA SER A 12 -3.96 -6.46 -8.62
C SER A 12 -4.06 -7.97 -8.77
N ALA A 13 -4.01 -8.73 -7.67
CA ALA A 13 -4.02 -10.19 -7.65
C ALA A 13 -5.14 -10.73 -6.75
N PRO A 14 -5.77 -11.87 -7.10
CA PRO A 14 -6.67 -12.57 -6.19
C PRO A 14 -5.91 -13.10 -4.97
N VAL A 15 -6.60 -13.25 -3.84
CA VAL A 15 -6.01 -13.70 -2.56
C VAL A 15 -5.28 -15.04 -2.71
N SER A 16 -5.81 -15.97 -3.50
CA SER A 16 -5.17 -17.27 -3.76
C SER A 16 -3.77 -17.17 -4.38
N VAL A 17 -3.51 -16.14 -5.20
CA VAL A 17 -2.18 -15.90 -5.79
C VAL A 17 -1.26 -15.27 -4.75
N LEU A 18 -1.76 -14.32 -3.95
CA LEU A 18 -0.99 -13.71 -2.86
C LEU A 18 -0.56 -14.73 -1.80
N GLU A 19 -1.44 -15.66 -1.42
CA GLU A 19 -1.13 -16.73 -0.47
C GLU A 19 -0.02 -17.64 -0.97
N ARG A 20 -0.07 -18.02 -2.24
CA ARG A 20 0.98 -18.85 -2.86
C ARG A 20 2.28 -18.07 -3.02
N ALA A 21 2.19 -16.76 -3.26
CA ALA A 21 3.35 -15.92 -3.43
C ALA A 21 3.97 -15.45 -2.09
N ALA A 22 3.30 -15.69 -0.96
CA ALA A 22 3.70 -15.19 0.36
C ALA A 22 5.14 -15.60 0.73
N LEU A 23 5.96 -14.61 1.06
CA LEU A 23 7.36 -14.82 1.39
C LEU A 23 7.55 -15.02 2.90
N ASN A 24 8.10 -16.17 3.29
CA ASN A 24 8.57 -16.38 4.67
C ASN A 24 9.85 -15.56 4.96
N ALA A 25 10.26 -15.47 6.23
CA ALA A 25 11.40 -14.63 6.64
C ALA A 25 12.72 -15.02 5.94
N ASP A 26 12.96 -16.31 5.71
CA ASP A 26 14.16 -16.80 5.04
C ASP A 26 14.15 -16.45 3.55
N ALA A 27 13.00 -16.57 2.89
CA ALA A 27 12.81 -16.20 1.48
C ALA A 27 12.97 -14.68 1.29
N GLN A 28 12.44 -13.86 2.20
CA GLN A 28 12.65 -12.41 2.18
C GLN A 28 14.14 -12.05 2.30
N THR A 29 14.86 -12.71 3.21
CA THR A 29 16.29 -12.49 3.41
C THR A 29 17.09 -12.85 2.15
N LYS A 30 16.81 -14.00 1.54
CA LYS A 30 17.47 -14.43 0.30
C LYS A 30 17.14 -13.50 -0.87
N LEU A 31 15.87 -13.12 -1.02
CA LEU A 31 15.44 -12.19 -2.06
C LEU A 31 16.21 -10.87 -2.00
N LEU A 32 16.37 -10.29 -0.81
CA LEU A 32 17.10 -9.03 -0.65
C LEU A 32 18.59 -9.16 -1.00
N HIS A 33 19.24 -10.23 -0.55
CA HIS A 33 20.65 -10.48 -0.89
C HIS A 33 20.85 -10.73 -2.38
N ASP A 34 20.00 -11.55 -3.00
CA ASP A 34 20.08 -11.85 -4.43
C ASP A 34 19.79 -10.59 -5.27
N THR A 35 18.90 -9.72 -4.81
CA THR A 35 18.61 -8.44 -5.49
C THR A 35 19.82 -7.53 -5.51
N VAL A 36 20.48 -7.30 -4.36
CA VAL A 36 21.68 -6.43 -4.31
C VAL A 36 22.90 -7.08 -4.96
N ALA A 37 22.94 -8.42 -5.05
CA ALA A 37 23.98 -9.13 -5.80
C ALA A 37 23.78 -9.05 -7.32
N ALA A 38 22.57 -8.75 -7.80
CA ALA A 38 22.27 -8.62 -9.21
C ALA A 38 22.72 -7.26 -9.77
N GLU A 39 23.30 -7.24 -10.97
CA GLU A 39 23.90 -6.05 -11.57
C GLU A 39 22.98 -4.83 -11.79
N PRO A 40 21.63 -4.90 -11.86
CA PRO A 40 20.86 -3.68 -12.02
C PRO A 40 20.56 -2.94 -10.71
N ALA A 41 20.68 -3.56 -9.52
CA ALA A 41 20.19 -2.98 -8.27
C ALA A 41 21.30 -2.68 -7.25
N THR A 42 21.30 -1.45 -6.71
CA THR A 42 22.28 -1.01 -5.71
C THR A 42 21.73 -1.12 -4.28
N GLU A 43 20.44 -0.87 -4.12
CA GLU A 43 19.73 -0.97 -2.84
C GLU A 43 18.47 -1.80 -3.03
N ALA A 44 18.02 -2.51 -2.00
CA ALA A 44 16.78 -3.28 -2.00
C ALA A 44 16.07 -3.24 -0.63
N ALA A 45 14.74 -3.20 -0.66
CA ALA A 45 13.88 -3.38 0.50
C ALA A 45 12.60 -4.13 0.08
N VAL A 46 12.10 -5.01 0.94
CA VAL A 46 10.89 -5.81 0.66
C VAL A 46 9.81 -5.47 1.68
N LEU A 47 8.62 -5.10 1.19
CA LEU A 47 7.42 -4.94 2.00
C LEU A 47 6.50 -6.13 1.70
N ALA A 48 6.52 -7.10 2.61
CA ALA A 48 5.68 -8.29 2.54
C ALA A 48 4.66 -8.25 3.70
N THR A 49 3.39 -8.18 3.35
CA THR A 49 2.25 -8.18 4.28
C THR A 49 1.22 -9.22 3.83
N CYS A 50 0.11 -9.34 4.56
CA CYS A 50 -1.02 -10.17 4.13
C CYS A 50 -1.77 -9.62 2.90
N ASN A 51 -1.47 -8.42 2.44
CA ASN A 51 -2.23 -7.78 1.34
C ASN A 51 -1.34 -7.34 0.18
N ARG A 52 -0.01 -7.50 0.30
CA ARG A 52 0.95 -7.10 -0.73
C ARG A 52 2.31 -7.75 -0.55
N ILE A 53 3.01 -7.87 -1.67
CA ILE A 53 4.43 -8.19 -1.74
C ILE A 53 5.05 -7.20 -2.72
N GLU A 54 5.93 -6.36 -2.21
CA GLU A 54 6.56 -5.29 -2.99
C GLU A 54 8.07 -5.30 -2.77
N LEU A 55 8.82 -5.31 -3.88
CA LEU A 55 10.26 -5.19 -3.89
C LEU A 55 10.62 -3.79 -4.40
N TYR A 56 11.15 -2.98 -3.50
CA TYR A 56 11.68 -1.66 -3.77
C TYR A 56 13.18 -1.79 -4.04
N ALA A 57 13.66 -1.18 -5.12
CA ALA A 57 15.08 -1.17 -5.44
C ALA A 57 15.50 0.15 -6.10
N ASP A 58 16.75 0.55 -5.87
CA ASP A 58 17.41 1.55 -6.69
C ASP A 58 18.11 0.87 -7.86
N VAL A 59 17.69 1.18 -9.09
CA VAL A 59 18.21 0.53 -10.29
C VAL A 59 18.88 1.49 -11.28
N ASP A 60 19.89 1.00 -11.98
CA ASP A 60 20.59 1.78 -13.01
C ASP A 60 19.80 1.91 -14.30
N LYS A 61 19.12 0.83 -14.70
CA LYS A 61 18.37 0.76 -15.96
C LYS A 61 16.98 0.21 -15.70
N PHE A 62 15.96 0.98 -16.10
CA PHE A 62 14.55 0.62 -15.89
C PHE A 62 14.19 -0.78 -16.41
N HIS A 63 14.38 -1.05 -17.71
CA HIS A 63 13.93 -2.31 -18.31
C HIS A 63 14.68 -3.54 -17.75
N ALA A 64 15.98 -3.41 -17.51
CA ALA A 64 16.78 -4.48 -16.90
C ALA A 64 16.35 -4.72 -15.44
N GLY A 65 16.12 -3.65 -14.67
CA GLY A 65 15.61 -3.74 -13.31
C GLY A 65 14.25 -4.41 -13.23
N VAL A 66 13.28 -4.02 -14.07
CA VAL A 66 11.94 -4.64 -14.07
C VAL A 66 12.02 -6.14 -14.37
N ALA A 67 12.80 -6.54 -15.38
CA ALA A 67 12.95 -7.95 -15.74
C ALA A 67 13.59 -8.76 -14.61
N GLU A 68 14.65 -8.24 -14.00
CA GLU A 68 15.39 -8.93 -12.94
C GLU A 68 14.56 -9.04 -11.66
N LEU A 69 13.98 -7.93 -11.18
CA LEU A 69 13.16 -7.93 -9.96
C LEU A 69 11.93 -8.83 -10.08
N SER A 70 11.28 -8.85 -11.26
CA SER A 70 10.14 -9.75 -11.50
C SER A 70 10.56 -11.22 -11.46
N THR A 71 11.74 -11.53 -12.02
CA THR A 71 12.30 -12.88 -12.04
C THR A 71 12.67 -13.34 -10.62
N LEU A 72 13.32 -12.48 -9.84
CA LEU A 72 13.68 -12.76 -8.45
C LEU A 72 12.44 -12.95 -7.56
N LEU A 73 11.42 -12.11 -7.74
CA LEU A 73 10.13 -12.28 -7.04
C LEU A 73 9.49 -13.63 -7.38
N ALA A 74 9.46 -14.03 -8.66
CA ALA A 74 8.92 -15.32 -9.07
C ALA A 74 9.69 -16.50 -8.46
N GLN A 75 11.03 -16.44 -8.48
CA GLN A 75 11.88 -17.48 -7.92
C GLN A 75 11.69 -17.68 -6.41
N HIS A 76 11.67 -16.59 -5.65
CA HIS A 76 11.57 -16.64 -4.18
C HIS A 76 10.14 -16.86 -3.67
N SER A 77 9.13 -16.47 -4.46
CA SER A 77 7.73 -16.75 -4.16
C SER A 77 7.31 -18.18 -4.50
N GLY A 78 8.08 -18.88 -5.36
CA GLY A 78 7.73 -20.22 -5.83
C GLY A 78 6.59 -20.25 -6.85
N VAL A 79 6.13 -19.08 -7.33
CA VAL A 79 5.11 -18.95 -8.37
C VAL A 79 5.80 -18.57 -9.69
N GLY A 80 5.45 -19.26 -10.77
CA GLY A 80 6.08 -19.04 -12.08
C GLY A 80 5.90 -17.60 -12.58
N LEU A 81 6.92 -17.06 -13.26
CA LEU A 81 6.89 -15.68 -13.76
C LEU A 81 5.71 -15.42 -14.70
N GLU A 82 5.38 -16.37 -15.58
CA GLU A 82 4.23 -16.28 -16.50
C GLU A 82 2.90 -16.16 -15.74
N GLU A 83 2.78 -16.78 -14.57
CA GLU A 83 1.59 -16.72 -13.73
C GLU A 83 1.51 -15.41 -12.94
N LEU A 84 2.65 -14.85 -12.50
CA LEU A 84 2.70 -13.58 -11.76
C LEU A 84 2.55 -12.35 -12.66
N THR A 85 3.10 -12.39 -13.88
CA THR A 85 3.18 -11.23 -14.80
C THR A 85 1.86 -10.47 -14.97
N PRO A 86 0.67 -11.11 -15.13
CA PRO A 86 -0.60 -10.41 -15.27
C PRO A 86 -1.01 -9.58 -14.05
N TYR A 87 -0.46 -9.90 -12.88
CA TYR A 87 -0.83 -9.29 -11.60
C TYR A 87 0.25 -8.35 -11.03
N LEU A 88 1.46 -8.36 -11.61
CA LEU A 88 2.55 -7.47 -11.22
C LEU A 88 2.27 -6.05 -11.69
N TYR A 89 2.37 -5.08 -10.78
CA TYR A 89 2.47 -3.67 -11.13
C TYR A 89 3.90 -3.18 -10.96
N VAL A 90 4.20 -2.13 -11.72
CA VAL A 90 5.49 -1.45 -11.69
C VAL A 90 5.27 0.04 -11.50
N HIS A 91 5.94 0.62 -10.52
CA HIS A 91 6.02 2.07 -10.37
C HIS A 91 7.47 2.52 -10.36
N TYR A 92 7.71 3.70 -10.94
CA TYR A 92 9.04 4.22 -11.22
C TYR A 92 9.13 5.67 -10.77
N GLU A 93 10.27 6.05 -10.20
CA GLU A 93 10.57 7.39 -9.70
C GLU A 93 9.43 7.95 -8.82
N ASP A 94 8.90 9.12 -9.14
CA ASP A 94 7.86 9.82 -8.37
C ASP A 94 6.62 8.94 -8.13
N ARG A 95 6.30 8.01 -9.05
CA ARG A 95 5.18 7.08 -8.84
C ARG A 95 5.49 6.04 -7.79
N ALA A 96 6.73 5.58 -7.67
CA ALA A 96 7.13 4.65 -6.62
C ALA A 96 7.11 5.33 -5.24
N VAL A 97 7.55 6.59 -5.17
CA VAL A 97 7.45 7.42 -3.95
C VAL A 97 5.98 7.62 -3.56
N HIS A 98 5.15 8.05 -4.51
CA HIS A 98 3.70 8.24 -4.29
C HIS A 98 3.04 6.96 -3.82
N HIS A 99 3.37 5.83 -4.43
CA HIS A 99 2.85 4.52 -4.03
C HIS A 99 3.19 4.20 -2.58
N LEU A 100 4.47 4.26 -2.19
CA LEU A 100 4.85 3.96 -0.81
C LEU A 100 4.20 4.92 0.20
N PHE A 101 4.08 6.21 -0.13
CA PHE A 101 3.40 7.17 0.76
C PHE A 101 1.90 6.87 0.86
N SER A 102 1.25 6.49 -0.24
CA SER A 102 -0.17 6.08 -0.24
C SER A 102 -0.39 4.82 0.59
N VAL A 103 0.52 3.84 0.48
CA VAL A 103 0.52 2.63 1.30
C VAL A 103 0.74 2.96 2.78
N ALA A 104 1.71 3.82 3.11
CA ALA A 104 1.97 4.24 4.49
C ALA A 104 0.81 5.02 5.12
N CYS A 105 0.05 5.76 4.32
CA CYS A 105 -1.19 6.41 4.74
C CYS A 105 -2.39 5.46 4.84
N GLY A 106 -2.25 4.19 4.46
CA GLY A 106 -3.33 3.20 4.48
C GLY A 106 -4.38 3.41 3.38
N LEU A 107 -4.12 4.24 2.36
CA LEU A 107 -5.06 4.45 1.24
C LEU A 107 -5.19 3.22 0.34
N ASP A 108 -4.09 2.47 0.22
CA ASP A 108 -4.03 1.24 -0.55
C ASP A 108 -4.18 0.00 0.32
N SER A 109 -4.58 0.14 1.59
CA SER A 109 -4.93 -0.99 2.45
C SER A 109 -6.34 -1.50 2.14
N MET A 110 -6.61 -2.76 2.48
CA MET A 110 -7.93 -3.38 2.32
C MET A 110 -9.00 -2.71 3.19
N VAL A 111 -8.61 -2.32 4.41
CA VAL A 111 -9.36 -1.38 5.24
C VAL A 111 -8.61 -0.05 5.21
N VAL A 112 -9.24 0.96 4.63
CA VAL A 112 -8.63 2.28 4.45
C VAL A 112 -8.38 2.92 5.82
N GLY A 113 -7.16 3.35 6.08
CA GLY A 113 -6.76 3.96 7.36
C GLY A 113 -6.26 2.99 8.43
N GLU A 114 -6.06 1.72 8.08
CA GLU A 114 -5.46 0.74 8.99
C GLU A 114 -4.04 1.15 9.41
N GLY A 115 -3.85 1.50 10.69
CA GLY A 115 -2.56 1.97 11.22
C GLY A 115 -1.45 0.90 11.34
N GLN A 116 -1.72 -0.38 11.06
CA GLN A 116 -0.72 -1.45 11.23
C GLN A 116 0.34 -1.44 10.12
N ILE A 117 -0.01 -0.90 8.94
CA ILE A 117 0.92 -0.79 7.80
C ILE A 117 2.15 0.04 8.16
N LEU A 118 2.02 1.06 9.01
CA LEU A 118 3.14 1.85 9.51
C LEU A 118 4.14 1.00 10.29
N GLY A 119 3.65 0.06 11.11
CA GLY A 119 4.50 -0.90 11.80
C GLY A 119 5.22 -1.83 10.84
N GLN A 120 4.50 -2.36 9.85
CA GLN A 120 5.05 -3.27 8.83
C GLN A 120 6.12 -2.60 7.96
N ILE A 121 5.92 -1.33 7.57
CA ILE A 121 6.92 -0.53 6.83
C ILE A 121 8.16 -0.31 7.70
N LYS A 122 7.97 0.00 8.99
CA LYS A 122 9.09 0.17 9.93
C LYS A 122 9.90 -1.12 10.08
N ASP A 123 9.23 -2.25 10.23
CA ASP A 123 9.88 -3.55 10.38
C ASP A 123 10.60 -3.98 9.07
N SER A 124 10.01 -3.67 7.92
CA SER A 124 10.61 -3.91 6.60
C SER A 124 11.89 -3.08 6.41
N LEU A 125 11.87 -1.81 6.81
CA LEU A 125 13.08 -0.96 6.79
C LEU A 125 14.14 -1.49 7.76
N ALA A 126 13.76 -1.84 8.99
CA ALA A 126 14.70 -2.39 9.98
C ALA A 126 15.39 -3.65 9.46
N ARG A 127 14.63 -4.57 8.85
CA ARG A 127 15.19 -5.76 8.20
C ARG A 127 16.17 -5.41 7.08
N ALA A 128 15.83 -4.48 6.20
CA ALA A 128 16.71 -4.08 5.11
C ALA A 128 18.01 -3.40 5.61
N GLN A 129 17.93 -2.64 6.72
CA GLN A 129 19.08 -2.04 7.39
C GLN A 129 19.97 -3.10 8.06
N ASP A 130 19.39 -4.05 8.78
CA ASP A 130 20.11 -5.15 9.45
C ASP A 130 20.84 -6.05 8.45
N LEU A 131 20.27 -6.24 7.27
CA LEU A 131 20.87 -7.01 6.17
C LEU A 131 21.82 -6.18 5.29
N HIS A 132 21.98 -4.87 5.58
CA HIS A 132 22.77 -3.93 4.79
C HIS A 132 22.39 -3.89 3.30
N THR A 133 21.08 -3.98 3.02
CA THR A 133 20.51 -3.95 1.67
C THR A 133 19.82 -2.62 1.36
N ALA A 134 19.35 -1.90 2.38
CA ALA A 134 18.92 -0.51 2.22
C ALA A 134 20.12 0.45 2.36
N GLY A 135 20.37 1.24 1.32
CA GLY A 135 21.31 2.35 1.38
C GLY A 135 20.62 3.66 1.74
N LYS A 136 21.16 4.77 1.26
CA LYS A 136 20.67 6.11 1.62
C LYS A 136 19.30 6.38 1.03
N LEU A 137 19.08 6.02 -0.24
CA LEU A 137 17.85 6.35 -0.95
C LEU A 137 16.64 5.68 -0.31
N LEU A 138 16.70 4.36 -0.12
CA LEU A 138 15.60 3.59 0.46
C LEU A 138 15.40 3.94 1.94
N ASN A 139 16.47 4.21 2.68
CA ASN A 139 16.36 4.64 4.07
C ASN A 139 15.60 5.97 4.22
N ASP A 140 15.99 6.99 3.45
CA ASP A 140 15.33 8.29 3.49
C ASP A 140 13.88 8.21 3.01
N LEU A 141 13.63 7.43 1.95
CA LEU A 141 12.29 7.18 1.42
C LEU A 141 11.36 6.54 2.46
N PHE A 142 11.76 5.43 3.09
CA PHE A 142 10.92 4.73 4.07
C PHE A 142 10.73 5.56 5.35
N GLN A 143 11.76 6.28 5.80
CA GLN A 143 11.63 7.18 6.95
C GLN A 143 10.67 8.33 6.66
N GLN A 144 10.71 8.91 5.46
CA GLN A 144 9.74 9.92 5.04
C GLN A 144 8.33 9.31 4.95
N ALA A 145 8.17 8.13 4.36
CA ALA A 145 6.88 7.45 4.29
C ALA A 145 6.25 7.25 5.68
N LEU A 146 7.06 6.84 6.68
CA LEU A 146 6.61 6.72 8.07
C LEU A 146 6.17 8.06 8.68
N ARG A 147 6.85 9.17 8.38
CA ARG A 147 6.46 10.51 8.83
C ARG A 147 5.16 10.97 8.16
N VAL A 148 5.06 10.80 6.84
CA VAL A 148 3.88 11.16 6.05
C VAL A 148 2.65 10.39 6.51
N GLY A 149 2.77 9.07 6.71
CA GLY A 149 1.67 8.26 7.20
C GLY A 149 1.23 8.66 8.61
N LYS A 150 2.17 8.88 9.56
CA LYS A 150 1.83 9.40 10.90
C LYS A 150 1.11 10.74 10.84
N ARG A 151 1.60 11.65 9.99
CA ARG A 151 1.02 12.97 9.77
C ARG A 151 -0.42 12.84 9.25
N ALA A 152 -0.66 12.01 8.24
CA ALA A 152 -1.99 11.76 7.69
C ALA A 152 -2.97 11.22 8.73
N HIS A 153 -2.56 10.25 9.56
CA HIS A 153 -3.39 9.71 10.64
C HIS A 153 -3.70 10.78 11.71
N SER A 154 -2.75 11.68 12.01
CA SER A 154 -2.95 12.75 13.00
C SER A 154 -3.73 13.97 12.51
N GLU A 155 -3.64 14.31 11.22
CA GLU A 155 -4.22 15.53 10.63
C GLU A 155 -5.57 15.29 9.92
N THR A 156 -5.98 14.03 9.75
CA THR A 156 -7.21 13.66 9.02
C THR A 156 -8.11 12.74 9.83
N GLY A 157 -9.36 12.56 9.37
CA GLY A 157 -10.30 11.61 9.96
C GLY A 157 -10.04 10.14 9.59
N ILE A 158 -8.95 9.82 8.87
CA ILE A 158 -8.74 8.50 8.28
C ILE A 158 -8.67 7.38 9.34
N ASP A 159 -8.29 7.69 10.59
CA ASP A 159 -8.27 6.74 11.70
C ASP A 159 -9.68 6.29 12.15
N ARG A 160 -10.67 7.19 12.07
CA ARG A 160 -12.07 6.83 12.35
C ARG A 160 -12.64 5.94 11.24
N ALA A 161 -12.09 6.14 10.05
CA ALA A 161 -12.37 5.42 8.83
C ALA A 161 -11.71 4.01 8.85
N GLY A 162 -10.53 3.92 9.45
CA GLY A 162 -9.71 2.72 9.59
C GLY A 162 -9.81 2.07 10.97
N GLN A 163 -11.02 1.70 11.38
CA GLN A 163 -11.15 0.71 12.46
C GLN A 163 -10.26 -0.50 12.12
N SER A 164 -9.52 -1.02 13.10
CA SER A 164 -8.66 -2.21 12.90
C SER A 164 -9.38 -3.29 12.09
N LEU A 165 -8.68 -3.99 11.19
CA LEU A 165 -9.19 -5.17 10.46
C LEU A 165 -9.92 -6.14 11.38
N VAL A 166 -9.46 -6.26 12.63
CA VAL A 166 -10.12 -7.03 13.68
C VAL A 166 -11.51 -6.46 14.00
N THR A 167 -11.62 -5.17 14.30
CA THR A 167 -12.90 -4.56 14.67
C THR A 167 -13.89 -4.62 13.52
N PHE A 168 -13.45 -4.30 12.31
CA PHE A 168 -14.27 -4.44 11.11
C PHE A 168 -14.69 -5.91 10.89
N GLY A 169 -13.78 -6.86 11.13
CA GLY A 169 -14.08 -8.29 11.15
C GLY A 169 -15.18 -8.68 12.13
N LEU A 170 -15.14 -8.13 13.35
CA LEU A 170 -16.16 -8.35 14.37
C LEU A 170 -17.50 -7.69 14.00
N GLU A 171 -17.50 -6.49 13.42
CA GLU A 171 -18.69 -5.82 12.89
C GLU A 171 -19.35 -6.66 11.78
N GLN A 172 -18.54 -7.22 10.87
CA GLN A 172 -19.04 -8.12 9.83
C GLN A 172 -19.63 -9.40 10.44
N LEU A 173 -18.95 -10.02 11.41
CA LEU A 173 -19.49 -11.18 12.13
C LEU A 173 -20.79 -10.86 12.90
N ALA A 174 -20.91 -9.65 13.45
CA ALA A 174 -22.11 -9.14 14.08
C ALA A 174 -23.22 -8.73 13.09
N GLY A 175 -22.93 -8.70 11.78
CA GLY A 175 -23.90 -8.31 10.75
C GLY A 175 -24.24 -6.82 10.75
N GLY A 176 -23.29 -5.96 11.15
CA GLY A 176 -23.49 -4.50 11.24
C GLY A 176 -24.23 -4.01 12.48
N GLY A 177 -24.54 -4.92 13.42
CA GLY A 177 -25.11 -4.57 14.73
C GLY A 177 -24.05 -4.12 15.74
N ASP A 178 -24.51 -3.75 16.94
CA ASP A 178 -23.64 -3.38 18.07
C ASP A 178 -22.75 -4.57 18.49
N VAL A 179 -21.44 -4.42 18.26
CA VAL A 179 -20.44 -5.48 18.49
C VAL A 179 -20.36 -5.85 19.97
N GLN A 180 -20.54 -4.88 20.87
CA GLN A 180 -20.47 -5.10 22.31
C GLN A 180 -21.60 -6.00 22.80
N ARG A 181 -22.84 -5.71 22.39
CA ARG A 181 -24.00 -6.53 22.70
C ARG A 181 -23.90 -7.91 22.06
N TRP A 182 -23.37 -8.00 20.84
CA TRP A 182 -23.10 -9.26 20.17
C TRP A 182 -22.06 -10.08 20.96
N ALA A 183 -20.91 -9.50 21.32
CA ALA A 183 -19.83 -10.21 22.01
C ALA A 183 -20.13 -10.55 23.47
N ALA A 184 -21.05 -9.83 24.12
CA ALA A 184 -21.41 -10.01 25.52
C ALA A 184 -21.74 -11.48 25.86
N GLY A 185 -21.02 -12.01 26.85
CA GLY A 185 -21.27 -13.36 27.37
C GLY A 185 -20.71 -14.50 26.52
N ARG A 186 -20.12 -14.20 25.35
CA ARG A 186 -19.56 -15.22 24.45
C ARG A 186 -18.15 -15.66 24.85
N ARG A 187 -17.79 -16.88 24.47
CA ARG A 187 -16.44 -17.42 24.62
C ARG A 187 -15.66 -17.25 23.33
N ALA A 188 -14.49 -16.62 23.43
CA ALA A 188 -13.59 -16.41 22.31
C ALA A 188 -12.37 -17.34 22.38
N LEU A 189 -11.99 -17.93 21.25
CA LEU A 189 -10.73 -18.66 21.07
C LEU A 189 -9.85 -17.86 20.11
N VAL A 190 -8.68 -17.42 20.58
CA VAL A 190 -7.68 -16.73 19.76
C VAL A 190 -6.55 -17.69 19.46
N ILE A 191 -6.30 -17.94 18.17
CA ILE A 191 -5.24 -18.82 17.70
C ILE A 191 -4.09 -17.97 17.16
N GLY A 192 -2.96 -18.04 17.86
CA GLY A 192 -1.79 -17.21 17.68
C GLY A 192 -1.53 -16.32 18.90
N ALA A 193 -0.30 -15.83 19.00
CA ALA A 193 0.13 -14.85 20.02
C ALA A 193 1.06 -13.80 19.39
N GLY A 194 0.81 -13.45 18.12
CA GLY A 194 1.51 -12.38 17.41
C GLY A 194 0.87 -11.01 17.69
N SER A 195 1.41 -9.95 17.11
CA SER A 195 0.85 -8.59 17.23
C SER A 195 -0.63 -8.52 16.83
N MET A 196 -1.02 -9.20 15.74
CA MET A 196 -2.41 -9.34 15.31
C MET A 196 -3.27 -10.08 16.32
N SER A 197 -2.80 -11.21 16.85
CA SER A 197 -3.52 -11.98 17.87
C SER A 197 -3.70 -11.18 19.17
N SER A 198 -2.69 -10.41 19.57
CA SER A 198 -2.78 -9.53 20.74
C SER A 198 -3.79 -8.41 20.54
N LEU A 199 -3.82 -7.79 19.36
CA LEU A 199 -4.82 -6.79 19.01
C LEU A 199 -6.23 -7.41 18.95
N ALA A 200 -6.36 -8.61 18.38
CA ALA A 200 -7.59 -9.37 18.34
C ALA A 200 -8.14 -9.65 19.74
N ALA A 201 -7.29 -10.18 20.61
CA ALA A 201 -7.65 -10.49 21.99
C ALA A 201 -8.03 -9.21 22.78
N ALA A 202 -7.26 -8.13 22.64
CA ALA A 202 -7.58 -6.86 23.29
C ALA A 202 -8.89 -6.24 22.77
N THR A 203 -9.19 -6.39 21.48
CA THR A 203 -10.43 -5.89 20.88
C THR A 203 -11.64 -6.71 21.33
N LEU A 204 -11.52 -8.04 21.37
CA LEU A 204 -12.53 -8.92 21.94
C LEU A 204 -12.78 -8.62 23.41
N ALA A 205 -11.73 -8.36 24.19
CA ALA A 205 -11.86 -8.02 25.60
C ALA A 205 -12.66 -6.72 25.79
N ARG A 206 -12.34 -5.67 25.01
CA ARG A 206 -13.11 -4.41 24.98
C ARG A 206 -14.54 -4.59 24.47
N ALA A 207 -14.78 -5.56 23.60
CA ALA A 207 -16.11 -5.91 23.12
C ALA A 207 -16.96 -6.61 24.20
N GLY A 208 -16.38 -7.09 25.30
CA GLY A 208 -17.12 -7.66 26.43
C GLY A 208 -17.37 -9.16 26.35
N VAL A 209 -16.51 -9.92 25.66
CA VAL A 209 -16.52 -11.39 25.74
C VAL A 209 -16.32 -11.86 27.18
N ALA A 210 -16.91 -13.00 27.56
CA ALA A 210 -16.79 -13.50 28.94
C ALA A 210 -15.46 -14.21 29.20
N GLU A 211 -14.97 -14.95 28.20
CA GLU A 211 -13.76 -15.76 28.30
C GLU A 211 -12.94 -15.64 27.01
N ILE A 212 -11.63 -15.46 27.13
CA ILE A 212 -10.67 -15.52 26.04
C ILE A 212 -9.70 -16.67 26.30
N VAL A 213 -9.70 -17.64 25.40
CA VAL A 213 -8.75 -18.74 25.38
C VAL A 213 -7.70 -18.46 24.32
N VAL A 214 -6.42 -18.39 24.68
CA VAL A 214 -5.32 -18.13 23.75
C VAL A 214 -4.57 -19.42 23.48
N ALA A 215 -4.55 -19.86 22.23
CA ALA A 215 -3.79 -21.02 21.78
C ALA A 215 -2.59 -20.58 20.94
N ASN A 216 -1.39 -21.07 21.23
CA ASN A 216 -0.23 -20.79 20.39
C ASN A 216 0.72 -21.99 20.29
N ARG A 217 1.51 -22.03 19.21
CA ARG A 217 2.53 -23.07 19.02
C ARG A 217 3.59 -23.03 20.11
N THR A 218 4.02 -21.83 20.49
CA THR A 218 4.88 -21.58 21.65
C THR A 218 4.00 -21.18 22.82
N PHE A 219 3.81 -22.09 23.77
CA PHE A 219 2.90 -21.93 24.90
C PHE A 219 3.21 -20.67 25.73
N ASP A 220 4.48 -20.40 26.03
CA ASP A 220 4.92 -19.24 26.82
C ASP A 220 4.48 -17.89 26.24
N ARG A 221 4.24 -17.80 24.93
CA ARG A 221 3.73 -16.57 24.30
C ARG A 221 2.22 -16.42 24.51
N ALA A 222 1.48 -17.54 24.53
CA ALA A 222 0.07 -17.53 24.86
C ALA A 222 -0.16 -17.20 26.34
N GLU A 223 0.67 -17.75 27.25
CA GLU A 223 0.62 -17.41 28.68
C GLU A 223 0.83 -15.92 28.89
N ARG A 224 1.90 -15.35 28.33
CA ARG A 224 2.17 -13.90 28.41
C ARG A 224 1.02 -13.04 27.91
N LEU A 225 0.38 -13.42 26.80
CA LEU A 225 -0.77 -12.67 26.30
C LEU A 225 -1.98 -12.79 27.23
N ALA A 226 -2.24 -13.97 27.78
CA ALA A 226 -3.32 -14.18 28.75
C ALA A 226 -3.10 -13.37 30.04
N GLU A 227 -1.87 -13.33 30.56
CA GLU A 227 -1.48 -12.51 31.72
C GLU A 227 -1.75 -11.02 31.47
N ILE A 228 -1.29 -10.48 30.33
CA ILE A 228 -1.52 -9.08 29.95
C ILE A 228 -3.00 -8.72 29.91
N LEU A 229 -3.85 -9.62 29.40
CA LEU A 229 -5.29 -9.40 29.32
C LEU A 229 -5.97 -9.44 30.69
N GLN A 230 -5.40 -10.17 31.64
CA GLN A 230 -5.93 -10.35 32.99
C GLN A 230 -5.51 -9.24 33.94
N GLU A 231 -4.36 -8.61 33.69
CA GLU A 231 -3.87 -7.41 34.39
C GLU A 231 -4.58 -6.12 33.95
N ALA A 232 -5.26 -6.13 32.79
CA ALA A 232 -6.02 -4.99 32.30
C ALA A 232 -7.33 -4.84 33.11
N ASP A 233 -7.23 -4.13 34.25
CA ASP A 233 -8.26 -3.91 35.30
C ASP A 233 -9.65 -3.43 34.82
N ASP A 234 -9.78 -2.97 33.57
CA ASP A 234 -11.04 -2.42 33.02
C ASP A 234 -11.99 -3.48 32.42
N ASN A 235 -11.53 -4.72 32.19
CA ASN A 235 -12.35 -5.75 31.51
C ASN A 235 -12.60 -6.95 32.43
N ALA A 236 -13.88 -7.29 32.67
CA ALA A 236 -14.31 -8.48 33.43
C ALA A 236 -14.08 -9.82 32.70
N VAL A 237 -13.07 -9.89 31.82
CA VAL A 237 -12.74 -11.00 30.93
C VAL A 237 -11.87 -12.01 31.66
N THR A 238 -12.26 -13.28 31.61
CA THR A 238 -11.37 -14.37 32.04
C THR A 238 -10.45 -14.77 30.88
N ALA A 239 -9.15 -14.59 31.02
CA ALA A 239 -8.17 -15.01 30.01
C ALA A 239 -7.41 -16.27 30.48
N ARG A 240 -7.17 -17.23 29.57
CA ARG A 240 -6.30 -18.38 29.84
C ARG A 240 -5.56 -18.86 28.59
N ALA A 241 -4.36 -19.39 28.79
CA ALA A 241 -3.58 -20.00 27.72
C ALA A 241 -3.82 -21.51 27.62
N VAL A 242 -3.82 -22.02 26.39
CA VAL A 242 -3.85 -23.46 26.10
C VAL A 242 -2.77 -23.82 25.09
N ARG A 243 -2.40 -25.10 25.08
CA ARG A 243 -1.50 -25.64 24.06
C ARG A 243 -2.27 -25.86 22.75
N MET A 244 -1.54 -25.82 21.64
CA MET A 244 -2.12 -26.00 20.29
C MET A 244 -2.88 -27.32 20.12
N ASN A 245 -2.49 -28.38 20.81
CA ASN A 245 -3.17 -29.68 20.74
C ASN A 245 -4.56 -29.69 21.41
N ALA A 246 -4.89 -28.69 22.24
CA ALA A 246 -6.19 -28.54 22.87
C ALA A 246 -7.18 -27.74 22.00
N VAL A 247 -6.74 -27.17 20.88
CA VAL A 247 -7.60 -26.38 19.98
C VAL A 247 -8.87 -27.13 19.54
N PRO A 248 -8.84 -28.43 19.16
CA PRO A 248 -10.05 -29.14 18.76
C PRO A 248 -11.11 -29.19 19.87
N ASP A 249 -10.68 -29.41 21.13
CA ASP A 249 -11.60 -29.48 22.27
C ASP A 249 -12.17 -28.10 22.60
N GLU A 250 -11.33 -27.06 22.58
CA GLU A 250 -11.76 -25.67 22.80
C GLU A 250 -12.70 -25.17 21.70
N LEU A 251 -12.53 -25.63 20.47
CA LEU A 251 -13.39 -25.28 19.33
C LEU A 251 -14.85 -25.72 19.57
N THR A 252 -15.08 -26.79 20.32
CA THR A 252 -16.45 -27.24 20.70
C THR A 252 -17.16 -26.31 21.69
N ARG A 253 -16.41 -25.42 22.34
CA ARG A 253 -16.86 -24.52 23.42
C ARG A 253 -16.86 -23.06 23.00
N ALA A 254 -16.12 -22.72 21.95
CA ALA A 254 -15.96 -21.36 21.45
C ALA A 254 -17.20 -20.91 20.66
N ASP A 255 -17.62 -19.66 20.88
CA ASP A 255 -18.64 -19.00 20.06
C ASP A 255 -17.98 -18.21 18.93
N VAL A 256 -16.84 -17.58 19.24
CA VAL A 256 -16.05 -16.78 18.31
C VAL A 256 -14.62 -17.33 18.28
N VAL A 257 -14.06 -17.52 17.10
CA VAL A 257 -12.68 -17.93 16.92
C VAL A 257 -11.99 -16.89 16.05
N VAL A 258 -10.82 -16.42 16.48
CA VAL A 258 -9.99 -15.51 15.69
C VAL A 258 -8.64 -16.17 15.44
N SER A 259 -8.29 -16.41 14.18
CA SER A 259 -7.01 -17.00 13.78
C SER A 259 -6.14 -15.94 13.13
N CYS A 260 -4.92 -15.76 13.63
CA CYS A 260 -3.95 -14.82 13.10
C CYS A 260 -2.52 -15.37 13.25
N THR A 261 -2.26 -16.58 12.73
CA THR A 261 -0.95 -17.21 12.85
C THR A 261 -0.05 -16.91 11.64
N GLY A 262 1.25 -17.12 11.82
CA GLY A 262 2.23 -17.13 10.72
C GLY A 262 2.50 -18.55 10.21
N ALA A 263 1.54 -19.47 10.29
CA ALA A 263 1.70 -20.82 9.79
C ALA A 263 1.72 -20.85 8.27
N THR A 264 2.53 -21.73 7.68
CA THR A 264 2.61 -21.91 6.22
C THR A 264 1.58 -22.94 5.72
N GLY A 265 0.49 -23.15 6.46
CA GLY A 265 -0.50 -24.19 6.19
C GLY A 265 -1.70 -24.08 7.12
N LEU A 266 -2.75 -24.85 6.82
CA LEU A 266 -4.03 -24.79 7.52
C LEU A 266 -3.89 -25.21 8.99
N VAL A 267 -4.33 -24.33 9.87
CA VAL A 267 -4.46 -24.58 11.31
C VAL A 267 -5.81 -25.22 11.61
N LEU A 268 -6.88 -24.78 10.93
CA LEU A 268 -8.23 -25.34 11.04
C LEU A 268 -8.68 -25.87 9.68
N THR A 269 -8.91 -27.17 9.60
CA THR A 269 -9.48 -27.83 8.41
C THR A 269 -11.00 -27.80 8.45
N ALA A 270 -11.65 -27.87 7.29
CA ALA A 270 -13.11 -27.93 7.25
C ALA A 270 -13.69 -29.14 8.02
N GLU A 271 -12.98 -30.27 8.01
CA GLU A 271 -13.35 -31.46 8.79
C GLU A 271 -13.29 -31.18 10.30
N SER A 272 -12.20 -30.57 10.79
CA SER A 272 -12.06 -30.24 12.22
C SER A 272 -13.14 -29.27 12.72
N VAL A 273 -13.52 -28.29 11.89
CA VAL A 273 -14.59 -27.35 12.20
C VAL A 273 -15.94 -28.05 12.21
N ALA A 274 -16.21 -28.91 11.22
CA ALA A 274 -17.46 -29.67 11.16
C ALA A 274 -17.63 -30.59 12.38
N GLN A 275 -16.58 -31.32 12.77
CA GLN A 275 -16.58 -32.16 13.97
C GLN A 275 -16.84 -31.34 15.24
N ALA A 276 -16.25 -30.15 15.35
CA ALA A 276 -16.46 -29.29 16.51
C ALA A 276 -17.88 -28.72 16.58
N VAL A 277 -18.50 -28.43 15.44
CA VAL A 277 -19.91 -28.00 15.35
C VAL A 277 -20.86 -29.13 15.75
N GLU A 278 -20.64 -30.34 15.26
CA GLU A 278 -21.41 -31.53 15.63
C GLU A 278 -21.24 -31.90 17.12
N GLY A 279 -20.02 -31.76 17.63
CA GLY A 279 -19.63 -32.05 19.01
C GLY A 279 -19.78 -30.89 19.98
N ARG A 280 -20.51 -29.81 19.64
CA ARG A 280 -20.60 -28.62 20.50
C ARG A 280 -21.06 -28.97 21.91
N THR A 281 -20.27 -28.53 22.88
CA THR A 281 -20.57 -28.64 24.32
C THR A 281 -20.89 -27.27 24.94
N GLY A 282 -20.65 -26.18 24.21
CA GLY A 282 -21.06 -24.83 24.60
C GLY A 282 -22.58 -24.62 24.53
N GLN A 283 -23.10 -23.66 25.29
CA GLN A 283 -24.49 -23.20 25.10
C GLN A 283 -24.64 -22.66 23.67
N PRO A 284 -25.81 -22.83 23.03
CA PRO A 284 -26.07 -22.18 21.75
C PRO A 284 -25.93 -20.66 21.96
N PRO A 285 -25.25 -19.94 21.05
CA PRO A 285 -25.15 -18.49 21.18
C PRO A 285 -26.55 -17.90 21.25
N VAL A 286 -26.76 -16.94 22.15
CA VAL A 286 -28.03 -16.21 22.24
C VAL A 286 -28.27 -15.58 20.87
N THR A 287 -29.19 -16.18 20.13
CA THR A 287 -29.66 -15.71 18.82
C THR A 287 -30.94 -14.95 19.11
N GLU A 288 -30.91 -13.63 19.01
CA GLU A 288 -32.17 -12.88 19.06
C GLU A 288 -33.04 -13.30 17.87
N PRO A 289 -34.33 -13.56 18.06
CA PRO A 289 -35.25 -13.86 16.96
C PRO A 289 -35.49 -12.55 16.20
N GLY A 290 -34.70 -12.30 15.16
CA GLY A 290 -34.90 -11.13 14.30
C GLY A 290 -33.65 -10.68 13.56
N PHE A 291 -33.10 -11.51 12.69
CA PHE A 291 -32.19 -11.03 11.65
C PHE A 291 -32.54 -11.72 10.33
N THR A 292 -33.67 -11.31 9.75
CA THR A 292 -33.79 -11.37 8.30
C THR A 292 -32.72 -10.47 7.72
N ALA A 293 -31.93 -10.99 6.77
CA ALA A 293 -31.04 -10.16 5.98
C ALA A 293 -31.83 -8.92 5.53
N VAL A 294 -31.39 -7.73 5.93
CA VAL A 294 -31.92 -6.49 5.40
C VAL A 294 -31.56 -6.51 3.93
N LYS A 295 -32.52 -6.90 3.10
CA LYS A 295 -32.51 -6.57 1.69
C LYS A 295 -32.34 -5.04 1.65
N PRO A 296 -31.38 -4.47 0.93
CA PRO A 296 -31.28 -3.02 0.82
C PRO A 296 -32.59 -2.54 0.24
N GLU A 297 -33.45 -2.00 1.10
CA GLU A 297 -34.69 -1.39 0.70
C GLU A 297 -34.27 -0.06 0.13
N ALA A 298 -34.34 0.08 -1.19
CA ALA A 298 -34.17 1.37 -1.83
C ALA A 298 -35.09 2.37 -1.11
N PRO A 299 -34.59 3.57 -0.75
CA PRO A 299 -35.36 4.51 0.05
C PRO A 299 -36.69 4.78 -0.64
N GLN A 300 -37.79 4.37 -0.01
CA GLN A 300 -39.11 4.78 -0.43
C GLN A 300 -39.24 6.27 -0.10
N PRO A 301 -39.60 7.12 -1.07
CA PRO A 301 -39.72 8.55 -0.80
C PRO A 301 -40.91 8.77 0.13
N THR A 302 -40.63 9.16 1.37
CA THR A 302 -41.64 9.75 2.25
C THR A 302 -41.99 11.12 1.70
N ALA A 303 -43.25 11.31 1.31
CA ALA A 303 -43.78 12.58 0.84
C ALA A 303 -43.76 13.60 2.00
N ASP A 304 -42.73 14.43 2.04
CA ASP A 304 -42.69 15.62 2.89
C ASP A 304 -43.37 16.76 2.12
N GLU A 305 -44.48 17.28 2.64
CA GLU A 305 -45.44 18.20 1.99
C GLU A 305 -44.90 19.62 1.70
N ASN A 306 -43.59 19.82 1.57
CA ASN A 306 -43.00 21.13 1.26
C ASN A 306 -41.79 21.09 0.31
N CYS A 307 -41.74 20.11 -0.59
CA CYS A 307 -40.79 20.11 -1.71
C CYS A 307 -41.42 20.80 -2.95
N PRO A 308 -40.80 21.80 -3.58
CA PRO A 308 -41.42 22.59 -4.66
C PRO A 308 -41.42 21.88 -6.04
N LEU A 309 -41.40 20.55 -6.07
CA LEU A 309 -41.35 19.75 -7.29
C LEU A 309 -42.50 18.73 -7.28
N ASP A 310 -43.60 19.13 -7.91
CA ASP A 310 -44.76 18.27 -8.15
C ASP A 310 -44.41 17.23 -9.24
N LEU A 311 -44.03 16.03 -8.81
CA LEU A 311 -43.70 14.90 -9.69
C LEU A 311 -44.95 14.13 -10.17
N ALA A 312 -46.17 14.58 -9.88
CA ALA A 312 -47.39 13.92 -10.35
C ALA A 312 -47.76 14.25 -11.81
N ALA A 313 -46.99 15.08 -12.51
CA ALA A 313 -47.21 15.43 -13.91
C ALA A 313 -46.16 14.87 -14.91
N ALA A 314 -45.35 13.89 -14.51
CA ALA A 314 -44.40 13.24 -15.41
C ALA A 314 -45.08 12.14 -16.24
N GLN A 315 -45.17 12.34 -17.56
CA GLN A 315 -45.67 11.33 -18.50
C GLN A 315 -44.81 10.06 -18.46
N PRO A 316 -45.40 8.86 -18.66
CA PRO A 316 -44.65 7.61 -18.58
C PRO A 316 -43.79 7.44 -19.84
N GLY A 317 -42.52 7.84 -19.75
CA GLY A 317 -41.60 7.81 -20.89
C GLY A 317 -40.16 7.46 -20.57
N PHE A 318 -39.83 7.09 -19.33
CA PHE A 318 -38.45 6.72 -18.96
C PHE A 318 -38.31 5.21 -18.81
N SER A 319 -37.89 4.54 -19.89
CA SER A 319 -37.47 3.14 -19.90
C SER A 319 -35.94 3.07 -19.75
N VAL A 320 -35.45 2.22 -18.85
CA VAL A 320 -34.01 1.96 -18.60
C VAL A 320 -33.38 1.08 -19.70
N LEU A 321 -34.13 0.77 -20.77
CA LEU A 321 -33.60 0.17 -21.99
C LEU A 321 -33.45 1.28 -23.03
N GLY A 322 -32.20 1.74 -23.21
CA GLY A 322 -31.78 2.88 -24.03
C GLY A 322 -31.98 2.75 -25.55
N GLU A 323 -32.91 1.92 -26.03
CA GLU A 323 -33.22 1.81 -27.46
C GLU A 323 -34.32 2.79 -27.90
N ALA A 324 -35.10 3.36 -26.96
CA ALA A 324 -36.18 4.31 -27.29
C ALA A 324 -35.77 5.80 -27.24
N ALA A 325 -34.58 6.14 -26.76
CA ALA A 325 -34.17 7.53 -26.52
C ALA A 325 -33.63 8.28 -27.76
N VAL A 326 -33.48 7.60 -28.91
CA VAL A 326 -32.86 8.19 -30.12
C VAL A 326 -33.80 8.20 -31.32
N ALA A 327 -35.01 7.67 -31.19
CA ALA A 327 -36.01 7.72 -32.26
C ALA A 327 -36.72 9.08 -32.26
N GLY A 328 -36.09 10.10 -32.86
CA GLY A 328 -36.76 11.37 -33.18
C GLY A 328 -35.99 12.66 -32.90
N MET A 329 -34.72 12.59 -32.48
CA MET A 329 -33.89 13.79 -32.31
C MET A 329 -33.27 14.20 -33.64
N ASP A 330 -33.37 15.48 -33.99
CA ASP A 330 -32.67 16.02 -35.15
C ASP A 330 -31.16 16.08 -34.90
N ALA A 331 -30.39 16.06 -36.00
CA ALA A 331 -28.93 16.03 -35.94
C ALA A 331 -28.31 17.24 -35.23
N ALA A 332 -29.02 18.38 -35.19
CA ALA A 332 -28.55 19.60 -34.55
C ALA A 332 -28.59 19.52 -33.00
N THR A 333 -29.57 18.80 -32.45
CA THR A 333 -29.69 18.61 -31.00
C THR A 333 -28.61 17.67 -30.44
N LEU A 334 -28.16 16.70 -31.23
CA LEU A 334 -27.08 15.77 -30.87
C LEU A 334 -25.70 16.46 -30.80
N GLU A 335 -25.42 17.45 -31.66
CA GLU A 335 -24.16 18.21 -31.62
C GLU A 335 -24.04 19.11 -30.38
N GLN A 336 -25.14 19.72 -29.91
CA GLN A 336 -25.12 20.53 -28.70
C GLN A 336 -24.84 19.71 -27.44
N HIS A 337 -25.34 18.48 -27.35
CA HIS A 337 -25.08 17.59 -26.21
C HIS A 337 -23.64 17.07 -26.17
N ALA A 338 -23.00 16.85 -27.34
CA ALA A 338 -21.59 16.49 -27.41
C ALA A 338 -20.66 17.62 -26.92
N THR A 339 -21.10 18.88 -27.04
CA THR A 339 -20.31 20.04 -26.64
C THR A 339 -20.16 20.18 -25.12
N TRP A 340 -21.09 19.62 -24.33
CA TRP A 340 -21.03 19.62 -22.86
C TRP A 340 -20.03 18.60 -22.29
N ALA A 341 -19.74 17.52 -23.02
CA ALA A 341 -18.77 16.49 -22.61
C ALA A 341 -17.31 16.88 -22.90
N ALA A 342 -17.07 17.92 -23.71
CA ALA A 342 -15.74 18.36 -24.13
C ALA A 342 -15.12 19.48 -23.25
N GLY A 343 -15.66 19.72 -22.05
CA GLY A 343 -15.17 20.73 -21.10
C GLY A 343 -13.93 20.35 -20.28
N GLY A 344 -13.19 19.29 -20.66
CA GLY A 344 -12.02 18.78 -19.95
C GLY A 344 -10.77 18.74 -20.84
N ASN A 345 -10.08 19.87 -20.94
CA ASN A 345 -8.68 20.07 -21.38
C ASN A 345 -8.02 18.92 -22.20
N THR A 346 -8.31 18.83 -23.50
CA THR A 346 -7.59 17.94 -24.43
C THR A 346 -6.58 18.73 -25.28
N ARG A 347 -5.30 18.34 -25.21
CA ARG A 347 -4.24 18.72 -26.16
C ARG A 347 -4.64 18.30 -27.60
N PRO A 348 -4.19 19.03 -28.65
CA PRO A 348 -4.57 18.74 -30.02
C PRO A 348 -3.84 17.48 -30.51
N ALA A 349 -4.59 16.39 -30.75
CA ALA A 349 -4.08 15.20 -31.43
C ALA A 349 -4.24 15.37 -32.95
N GLY A 350 -3.16 15.07 -33.67
CA GLY A 350 -3.05 15.19 -35.13
C GLY A 350 -4.10 14.39 -35.91
N GLY A 351 -4.37 14.87 -37.13
CA GLY A 351 -5.48 14.46 -37.98
C GLY A 351 -5.58 12.95 -38.19
N ARG A 352 -6.70 12.39 -37.73
CA ARG A 352 -7.22 11.11 -38.22
C ARG A 352 -7.91 11.38 -39.56
N THR A 353 -7.45 10.70 -40.60
CA THR A 353 -8.09 10.71 -41.93
C THR A 353 -9.41 9.95 -41.88
N THR A 354 -10.36 10.36 -42.71
CA THR A 354 -11.74 9.84 -42.80
C THR A 354 -11.83 8.33 -43.04
N GLU A 355 -10.78 7.70 -43.58
CA GLU A 355 -10.70 6.24 -43.78
C GLU A 355 -10.68 5.45 -42.45
N SER A 356 -10.16 6.03 -41.36
CA SER A 356 -10.12 5.37 -40.04
C SER A 356 -11.50 5.17 -39.42
N ALA A 357 -12.43 6.07 -39.69
CA ALA A 357 -13.77 6.04 -39.08
C ALA A 357 -14.67 4.97 -39.73
N GLU A 358 -14.49 4.71 -41.03
CA GLU A 358 -15.22 3.65 -41.73
C GLU A 358 -14.75 2.26 -41.30
N VAL A 359 -13.44 2.09 -41.10
CA VAL A 359 -12.85 0.83 -40.59
C VAL A 359 -13.30 0.55 -39.14
N ASP A 360 -13.39 1.58 -38.30
CA ASP A 360 -13.90 1.46 -36.93
C ASP A 360 -15.39 1.09 -36.91
N ALA A 361 -16.20 1.64 -37.82
CA ALA A 361 -17.63 1.31 -37.94
C ALA A 361 -17.84 -0.14 -38.40
N GLU A 362 -17.03 -0.64 -39.34
CA GLU A 362 -17.07 -2.05 -39.76
C GLU A 362 -16.65 -3.00 -38.63
N LEU A 363 -15.62 -2.67 -37.86
CA LEU A 363 -15.18 -3.45 -36.69
C LEU A 363 -16.24 -3.49 -35.59
N ILE A 364 -16.90 -2.36 -35.29
CA ILE A 364 -17.99 -2.31 -34.31
C ILE A 364 -19.18 -3.16 -34.79
N THR A 365 -19.51 -3.10 -36.08
CA THR A 365 -20.60 -3.89 -36.66
C THR A 365 -20.28 -5.38 -36.65
N ALA A 366 -19.03 -5.76 -36.95
CA ALA A 366 -18.54 -7.14 -36.86
C ALA A 366 -18.54 -7.66 -35.41
N LEU A 367 -18.15 -6.82 -34.44
CA LEU A 367 -18.19 -7.16 -33.02
C LEU A 367 -19.63 -7.32 -32.51
N ALA A 368 -20.55 -6.44 -32.93
CA ALA A 368 -21.97 -6.53 -32.61
C ALA A 368 -22.63 -7.79 -33.19
N ALA A 369 -22.29 -8.15 -34.44
CA ALA A 369 -22.74 -9.39 -35.05
C ALA A 369 -22.17 -10.64 -34.34
N THR A 370 -20.91 -10.57 -33.91
CA THR A 370 -20.27 -11.66 -33.14
C THR A 370 -20.92 -11.81 -31.76
N ALA A 371 -21.24 -10.70 -31.08
CA ALA A 371 -21.97 -10.70 -29.81
C ALA A 371 -23.42 -11.19 -29.93
N ALA A 372 -24.03 -11.08 -31.11
CA ALA A 372 -25.35 -11.64 -31.40
C ALA A 372 -25.31 -13.17 -31.67
N THR A 373 -24.18 -13.68 -32.17
CA THR A 373 -24.02 -15.09 -32.55
C THR A 373 -23.44 -15.95 -31.42
N VAL A 374 -22.52 -15.37 -30.64
CA VAL A 374 -22.04 -15.93 -29.37
C VAL A 374 -23.10 -15.56 -28.34
N GLY A 375 -24.08 -16.46 -28.15
CA GLY A 375 -25.20 -16.27 -27.25
C GLY A 375 -24.77 -15.55 -25.97
N ARG A 376 -25.54 -14.51 -25.61
CA ARG A 376 -25.36 -13.64 -24.43
C ARG A 376 -24.61 -14.38 -23.33
N ILE A 377 -23.50 -13.79 -22.85
CA ILE A 377 -22.86 -14.19 -21.59
C ILE A 377 -23.99 -14.54 -20.63
N PRO A 378 -24.08 -15.77 -20.10
CA PRO A 378 -25.17 -16.11 -19.20
C PRO A 378 -25.11 -15.06 -18.09
N GLU A 379 -26.16 -14.25 -17.96
CA GLU A 379 -26.35 -13.43 -16.78
C GLU A 379 -25.99 -14.33 -15.61
N ARG A 380 -25.01 -13.91 -14.79
CA ARG A 380 -24.59 -14.64 -13.59
C ARG A 380 -25.88 -15.15 -12.97
N ARG A 381 -26.10 -16.47 -13.04
CA ARG A 381 -27.31 -17.12 -12.55
C ARG A 381 -27.39 -16.67 -11.11
N ARG A 382 -28.34 -15.77 -10.81
CA ARG A 382 -28.59 -15.29 -9.46
C ARG A 382 -28.71 -16.57 -8.64
N PRO A 383 -27.81 -16.84 -7.68
CA PRO A 383 -27.82 -18.11 -6.99
C PRO A 383 -29.24 -18.35 -6.50
N GLU A 384 -29.77 -19.54 -6.78
CA GLU A 384 -31.07 -19.95 -6.26
C GLU A 384 -31.10 -19.59 -4.78
N PRO A 385 -32.22 -19.02 -4.25
CA PRO A 385 -32.28 -18.59 -2.86
C PRO A 385 -31.86 -19.77 -1.99
N VAL A 386 -30.66 -19.65 -1.42
CA VAL A 386 -30.06 -20.68 -0.58
C VAL A 386 -31.09 -20.93 0.51
N ALA A 387 -31.54 -22.18 0.63
CA ALA A 387 -32.43 -22.62 1.70
C ALA A 387 -31.95 -21.98 3.01
N GLU A 388 -32.87 -21.41 3.80
CA GLU A 388 -32.56 -20.70 5.06
C GLU A 388 -31.47 -21.45 5.82
N ARG A 389 -30.25 -20.90 5.76
CA ARG A 389 -29.10 -21.54 6.41
C ARG A 389 -29.38 -21.46 7.91
N PRO A 390 -29.22 -22.57 8.66
CA PRO A 390 -29.38 -22.54 10.10
C PRO A 390 -28.48 -21.44 10.68
N ALA A 391 -29.00 -20.71 11.67
CA ALA A 391 -28.28 -19.61 12.29
C ALA A 391 -26.89 -20.06 12.75
N PRO A 392 -25.84 -19.25 12.51
CA PRO A 392 -24.49 -19.64 12.85
C PRO A 392 -24.33 -19.84 14.35
N VAL A 393 -23.81 -20.99 14.73
CA VAL A 393 -23.47 -21.35 16.11
C VAL A 393 -21.99 -21.10 16.42
N VAL A 394 -21.13 -21.09 15.39
CA VAL A 394 -19.70 -20.73 15.48
C VAL A 394 -19.40 -19.60 14.51
N PHE A 395 -18.70 -18.57 15.00
CA PHE A 395 -18.19 -17.46 14.21
C PHE A 395 -16.67 -17.58 14.11
N LEU A 396 -16.12 -17.50 12.89
CA LEU A 396 -14.69 -17.62 12.62
C LEU A 396 -14.22 -16.34 11.92
N LEU A 397 -13.13 -15.77 12.41
CA LEU A 397 -12.43 -14.64 11.80
C LEU A 397 -11.01 -15.09 11.43
N ASP A 398 -10.73 -15.17 10.14
CA ASP A 398 -9.38 -15.51 9.64
C ASP A 398 -8.69 -14.25 9.13
N LEU A 399 -7.60 -13.86 9.81
CA LEU A 399 -6.76 -12.71 9.46
C LEU A 399 -5.33 -13.13 9.11
N ALA A 400 -5.09 -14.43 8.86
CA ALA A 400 -3.77 -14.94 8.51
C ALA A 400 -3.51 -14.92 6.99
N MET A 401 -2.23 -14.78 6.63
CA MET A 401 -1.76 -15.05 5.27
C MET A 401 -0.41 -15.78 5.30
N PRO A 402 -0.31 -17.00 4.72
CA PRO A 402 -1.38 -17.80 4.12
C PRO A 402 -2.55 -18.11 5.09
N ARG A 403 -3.76 -18.40 4.58
CA ARG A 403 -4.93 -18.64 5.44
C ARG A 403 -4.69 -19.74 6.47
N ASP A 404 -5.19 -19.50 7.68
CA ASP A 404 -5.19 -20.49 8.75
C ASP A 404 -6.39 -21.44 8.62
N ILE A 405 -7.49 -20.96 8.06
CA ILE A 405 -8.77 -21.68 8.00
C ILE A 405 -9.05 -22.10 6.56
N ASP A 406 -9.46 -23.35 6.39
CA ASP A 406 -9.84 -23.90 5.10
C ASP A 406 -11.04 -23.13 4.50
N ALA A 407 -10.91 -22.68 3.26
CA ALA A 407 -11.96 -21.99 2.50
C ALA A 407 -13.27 -22.80 2.41
N ALA A 408 -13.18 -24.14 2.46
CA ALA A 408 -14.34 -25.02 2.42
C ALA A 408 -15.30 -24.81 3.61
N VAL A 409 -14.83 -24.18 4.69
CA VAL A 409 -15.64 -23.81 5.86
C VAL A 409 -16.78 -22.85 5.52
N HIS A 410 -16.64 -22.00 4.49
CA HIS A 410 -17.74 -21.14 3.99
C HIS A 410 -19.01 -21.91 3.61
N ARG A 411 -18.87 -23.22 3.33
CA ARG A 411 -19.98 -24.09 2.93
C ARG A 411 -20.62 -24.85 4.10
N LEU A 412 -20.01 -24.85 5.29
CA LEU A 412 -20.53 -25.57 6.45
C LEU A 412 -21.80 -24.89 6.99
N ALA A 413 -22.76 -25.71 7.44
CA ALA A 413 -23.97 -25.23 8.09
C ALA A 413 -23.67 -24.87 9.55
N GLY A 414 -24.29 -23.81 10.07
CA GLY A 414 -24.06 -23.37 11.46
C GLY A 414 -22.71 -22.69 11.69
N VAL A 415 -21.95 -22.37 10.64
CA VAL A 415 -20.68 -21.64 10.73
C VAL A 415 -20.76 -20.37 9.90
N ARG A 416 -20.24 -19.27 10.45
CA ARG A 416 -19.98 -18.04 9.72
C ARG A 416 -18.50 -17.74 9.73
N LEU A 417 -17.85 -17.86 8.58
CA LEU A 417 -16.46 -17.45 8.39
C LEU A 417 -16.43 -16.06 7.75
N VAL A 418 -15.62 -15.18 8.32
CA VAL A 418 -15.21 -13.92 7.73
C VAL A 418 -13.69 -14.00 7.59
N ASP A 419 -13.23 -14.06 6.35
CA ASP A 419 -11.81 -14.04 6.01
C ASP A 419 -11.44 -12.66 5.44
N ILE A 420 -10.15 -12.49 5.15
CA ILE A 420 -9.59 -11.29 4.52
C ILE A 420 -10.34 -10.96 3.21
N GLU A 421 -10.70 -11.95 2.39
CA GLU A 421 -11.44 -11.74 1.12
C GLU A 421 -12.84 -11.17 1.37
N SER A 422 -13.58 -11.74 2.33
CA SER A 422 -14.90 -11.25 2.73
C SER A 422 -14.85 -9.81 3.27
N LEU A 423 -13.78 -9.45 3.97
CA LEU A 423 -13.58 -8.09 4.47
C LEU A 423 -13.28 -7.10 3.35
N ALA A 424 -12.49 -7.51 2.35
CA ALA A 424 -12.20 -6.68 1.18
C ALA A 424 -13.46 -6.30 0.41
N GLU A 425 -14.38 -7.25 0.24
CA GLU A 425 -15.65 -7.00 -0.46
C GLU A 425 -16.54 -6.03 0.32
N ALA A 426 -16.58 -6.17 1.65
CA ALA A 426 -17.45 -5.35 2.49
C ALA A 426 -16.93 -3.91 2.71
N SER A 427 -15.62 -3.67 2.64
CA SER A 427 -15.04 -2.34 2.86
C SER A 427 -15.22 -1.39 1.67
N ALA A 428 -15.48 -1.93 0.47
CA ALA A 428 -15.63 -1.15 -0.77
C ALA A 428 -16.83 -0.17 -0.76
N ASP A 429 -17.83 -0.39 0.09
CA ASP A 429 -19.09 0.36 0.13
C ASP A 429 -19.13 1.51 1.16
N ALA A 430 -18.03 1.80 1.88
CA ALA A 430 -18.03 2.80 2.95
C ALA A 430 -17.91 4.27 2.45
N PRO A 431 -18.74 5.22 2.96
CA PRO A 431 -18.70 6.63 2.55
C PRO A 431 -17.50 7.37 3.17
N MET A 432 -16.37 7.43 2.46
CA MET A 432 -15.08 7.95 2.99
C MET A 432 -14.40 9.01 2.10
N ALA A 433 -15.09 9.56 1.09
CA ALA A 433 -14.47 10.32 0.02
C ALA A 433 -13.70 11.58 0.48
N ALA A 434 -14.23 12.35 1.44
CA ALA A 434 -13.64 13.63 1.84
C ALA A 434 -12.33 13.49 2.62
N ASP A 435 -12.24 12.54 3.56
CA ASP A 435 -11.02 12.27 4.32
C ASP A 435 -9.92 11.68 3.42
N VAL A 436 -10.30 10.78 2.51
CA VAL A 436 -9.38 10.21 1.50
C VAL A 436 -8.79 11.31 0.61
N ASP A 437 -9.59 12.28 0.18
CA ASP A 437 -9.11 13.39 -0.65
C ASP A 437 -8.18 14.35 0.12
N GLN A 438 -8.34 14.50 1.44
CA GLN A 438 -7.38 15.22 2.26
C GLN A 438 -6.04 14.49 2.35
N VAL A 439 -6.05 13.17 2.57
CA VAL A 439 -4.83 12.36 2.61
C VAL A 439 -4.11 12.36 1.27
N ARG A 440 -4.84 12.24 0.14
CA ARG A 440 -4.25 12.33 -1.21
C ARG A 440 -3.53 13.65 -1.46
N ARG A 441 -4.03 14.77 -0.91
CA ARG A 441 -3.34 16.06 -0.96
C ARG A 441 -2.05 16.05 -0.15
N ILE A 442 -2.07 15.53 1.09
CA ILE A 442 -0.86 15.37 1.91
C ILE A 442 0.19 14.54 1.16
N VAL A 443 -0.20 13.39 0.59
CA VAL A 443 0.70 12.54 -0.20
C VAL A 443 1.28 13.29 -1.39
N SER A 444 0.45 14.01 -2.15
CA SER A 444 0.90 14.76 -3.32
C SER A 444 1.93 15.84 -2.98
N ASP A 445 1.69 16.60 -1.91
CA ASP A 445 2.60 17.65 -1.44
C ASP A 445 3.94 17.05 -0.97
N GLU A 446 3.90 15.91 -0.27
CA GLU A 446 5.08 15.24 0.26
C GLU A 446 5.90 14.56 -0.84
N VAL A 447 5.27 13.98 -1.86
CA VAL A 447 5.96 13.47 -3.05
C VAL A 447 6.71 14.59 -3.77
N ALA A 448 6.05 15.74 -3.95
CA ALA A 448 6.70 16.90 -4.58
C ALA A 448 7.89 17.40 -3.75
N ALA A 449 7.75 17.47 -2.43
CA ALA A 449 8.83 17.86 -1.52
C ALA A 449 9.99 16.87 -1.52
N PHE A 450 9.70 15.56 -1.48
CA PHE A 450 10.71 14.50 -1.53
C PHE A 450 11.48 14.51 -2.87
N GLY A 451 10.77 14.60 -3.99
CA GLY A 451 11.38 14.70 -5.31
C GLY A 451 12.28 15.93 -5.46
N ALA A 452 11.87 17.08 -4.91
CA ALA A 452 12.69 18.29 -4.89
C ALA A 452 13.97 18.11 -4.05
N ALA A 453 13.87 17.47 -2.88
CA ALA A 453 15.01 17.15 -2.03
C ALA A 453 16.00 16.19 -2.74
N MET A 454 15.49 15.15 -3.40
CA MET A 454 16.30 14.19 -4.15
C MET A 454 17.07 14.85 -5.30
N ARG A 455 16.41 15.71 -6.10
CA ARG A 455 17.10 16.44 -7.17
C ARG A 455 18.18 17.38 -6.64
N ALA A 456 17.94 18.05 -5.52
CA ALA A 456 18.92 18.91 -4.87
C ALA A 456 20.13 18.12 -4.34
N ALA A 457 19.91 16.92 -3.79
CA ALA A 457 20.96 16.02 -3.33
C ALA A 457 21.86 15.58 -4.50
N HIS A 458 21.27 15.19 -5.63
CA HIS A 458 22.01 14.73 -6.81
C HIS A 458 23.01 15.74 -7.38
N ILE A 459 22.78 17.04 -7.16
CA ILE A 459 23.66 18.11 -7.66
C ILE A 459 24.78 18.47 -6.70
N THR A 460 24.66 18.12 -5.43
CA THR A 460 25.65 18.48 -4.41
C THR A 460 27.07 18.00 -4.76
N PRO A 461 27.30 16.75 -5.22
CA PRO A 461 28.62 16.30 -5.66
C PRO A 461 29.20 17.13 -6.83
N THR A 462 28.35 17.52 -7.78
CA THR A 462 28.75 18.35 -8.92
C THR A 462 29.18 19.75 -8.48
N VAL A 463 28.46 20.32 -7.50
CA VAL A 463 28.83 21.60 -6.87
C VAL A 463 30.15 21.51 -6.12
N VAL A 464 30.38 20.42 -5.39
CA VAL A 464 31.63 20.20 -4.65
C VAL A 464 32.79 20.06 -5.64
N ALA A 465 32.64 19.27 -6.71
CA ALA A 465 33.66 19.13 -7.75
C ALA A 465 34.01 20.47 -8.42
N LEU A 466 33.01 21.32 -8.71
CA LEU A 466 33.22 22.67 -9.22
C LEU A 466 34.07 23.53 -8.27
N ARG A 467 33.80 23.47 -6.96
CA ARG A 467 34.57 24.21 -5.95
C ARG A 467 35.99 23.69 -5.82
N THR A 468 36.20 22.38 -5.89
CA THR A 468 37.53 21.76 -5.89
C THR A 468 38.35 22.24 -7.09
N MET A 469 37.77 22.16 -8.31
CA MET A 469 38.42 22.66 -9.53
C MET A 469 38.82 24.13 -9.38
N ALA A 470 37.92 24.97 -8.85
CA ALA A 470 38.23 26.39 -8.65
C ALA A 470 39.34 26.62 -7.62
N ALA A 471 39.37 25.82 -6.55
CA ALA A 471 40.44 25.87 -5.55
C ALA A 471 41.80 25.49 -6.16
N ASP A 472 41.83 24.48 -7.04
CA ASP A 472 43.05 24.04 -7.73
C ASP A 472 43.58 25.12 -8.69
N VAL A 473 42.69 25.78 -9.43
CA VAL A 473 43.05 26.93 -10.28
C VAL A 473 43.64 28.07 -9.45
N VAL A 474 43.02 28.39 -8.30
CA VAL A 474 43.53 29.41 -7.37
C VAL A 474 44.90 29.02 -6.83
N ALA A 475 45.10 27.77 -6.42
CA ALA A 475 46.37 27.28 -5.90
C ALA A 475 47.49 27.37 -6.96
N ALA A 476 47.20 26.96 -8.20
CA ALA A 476 48.15 27.05 -9.31
C ALA A 476 48.55 28.50 -9.62
N GLU A 477 47.58 29.43 -9.62
CA GLU A 477 47.85 30.85 -9.86
C GLU A 477 48.63 31.52 -8.74
N ILE A 478 48.32 31.17 -7.48
CA ILE A 478 49.12 31.63 -6.34
C ILE A 478 50.55 31.12 -6.45
N ALA A 479 50.77 29.84 -6.78
CA ALA A 479 52.11 29.28 -6.95
C ALA A 479 52.88 29.98 -8.09
N ARG A 480 52.22 30.27 -9.21
CA ARG A 480 52.78 31.03 -10.33
C ARG A 480 53.20 32.44 -9.91
N LEU A 481 52.38 33.13 -9.11
CA LEU A 481 52.70 34.45 -8.58
C LEU A 481 53.89 34.43 -7.62
N HIS A 482 54.02 33.39 -6.79
CA HIS A 482 55.19 33.23 -5.91
C HIS A 482 56.50 33.12 -6.72
N GLY A 483 56.48 32.39 -7.85
CA GLY A 483 57.66 32.27 -8.72
C GLY A 483 58.01 33.55 -9.50
N ARG A 484 57.02 34.39 -9.82
CA ARG A 484 57.24 35.61 -10.63
C ARG A 484 57.56 36.86 -9.82
N LEU A 485 57.16 36.90 -8.55
CA LEU A 485 57.32 38.05 -7.66
C LEU A 485 58.01 37.60 -6.35
N PRO A 486 59.30 37.21 -6.40
CA PRO A 486 60.02 36.72 -5.22
C PRO A 486 60.13 37.79 -4.13
N ASP A 487 60.18 39.07 -4.52
CA ASP A 487 60.44 40.23 -3.64
C ASP A 487 59.26 40.62 -2.73
N LEU A 488 58.07 40.02 -2.90
CA LEU A 488 56.94 40.27 -1.99
C LEU A 488 57.26 39.73 -0.59
N ASP A 489 56.75 40.39 0.46
CA ASP A 489 56.82 39.83 1.80
C ASP A 489 55.66 38.84 2.06
N ASP A 490 55.76 38.03 3.13
CA ASP A 490 54.77 36.99 3.41
C ASP A 490 53.39 37.55 3.80
N ARG A 491 53.35 38.78 4.32
CA ARG A 491 52.10 39.47 4.65
C ARG A 491 51.37 39.88 3.37
N GLN A 492 52.07 40.49 2.43
CA GLN A 492 51.57 40.87 1.11
C GLN A 492 51.12 39.64 0.33
N ARG A 493 51.89 38.54 0.36
CA ARG A 493 51.48 37.25 -0.22
C ARG A 493 50.19 36.72 0.41
N GLY A 494 50.04 36.83 1.73
CA GLY A 494 48.82 36.46 2.45
C GLY A 494 47.60 37.29 2.03
N GLU A 495 47.75 38.60 1.89
CA GLU A 495 46.68 39.50 1.44
C GLU A 495 46.23 39.20 0.01
N ILE A 496 47.19 38.96 -0.90
CA ILE A 496 46.88 38.59 -2.30
C ILE A 496 46.13 37.26 -2.33
N ARG A 497 46.59 36.25 -1.59
CA ARG A 497 45.91 34.95 -1.48
C ARG A 497 44.47 35.12 -0.99
N GLN A 498 44.24 35.86 0.10
CA GLN A 498 42.89 36.12 0.61
C GLN A 498 42.03 36.92 -0.36
N ALA A 499 42.60 37.87 -1.10
CA ALA A 499 41.87 38.63 -2.12
C ALA A 499 41.39 37.71 -3.24
N VAL A 500 42.25 36.83 -3.76
CA VAL A 500 41.89 35.86 -4.81
C VAL A 500 40.82 34.88 -4.33
N HIS A 501 40.98 34.28 -3.14
CA HIS A 501 39.94 33.41 -2.57
C HIS A 501 38.59 34.12 -2.42
N ARG A 502 38.57 35.34 -1.86
CA ARG A 502 37.33 36.13 -1.72
C ARG A 502 36.65 36.42 -3.05
N VAL A 503 37.41 36.64 -4.13
CA VAL A 503 36.85 36.85 -5.47
C VAL A 503 36.19 35.56 -5.97
N VAL A 504 36.90 34.43 -5.90
CA VAL A 504 36.38 33.14 -6.37
C VAL A 504 35.17 32.69 -5.56
N ASP A 505 35.21 32.82 -4.24
CA ASP A 505 34.06 32.49 -3.37
C ASP A 505 32.84 33.33 -3.73
N LYS A 506 33.00 34.64 -3.97
CA LYS A 506 31.91 35.52 -4.40
C LYS A 506 31.37 35.14 -5.78
N LEU A 507 32.23 34.77 -6.73
CA LEU A 507 31.82 34.35 -8.06
C LEU A 507 31.07 33.03 -8.06
N LEU A 508 31.43 32.08 -7.19
CA LEU A 508 30.81 30.76 -7.14
C LEU A 508 29.60 30.67 -6.21
N HIS A 509 29.47 31.55 -5.22
CA HIS A 509 28.38 31.50 -4.25
C HIS A 509 27.00 31.61 -4.92
N ALA A 510 26.75 32.68 -5.69
CA ALA A 510 25.45 32.91 -6.30
C ALA A 510 25.05 31.84 -7.35
N PRO A 511 25.92 31.43 -8.29
CA PRO A 511 25.60 30.34 -9.22
C PRO A 511 25.33 29.01 -8.54
N THR A 512 26.11 28.66 -7.51
CA THR A 512 25.93 27.43 -6.73
C THR A 512 24.56 27.39 -6.06
N VAL A 513 24.19 28.47 -5.37
CA VAL A 513 22.89 28.57 -4.69
C VAL A 513 21.75 28.54 -5.71
N ARG A 514 21.88 29.28 -6.82
CA ARG A 514 20.84 29.35 -7.84
C ARG A 514 20.60 28.03 -8.53
N ILE A 515 21.64 27.25 -8.78
CA ILE A 515 21.52 25.92 -9.40
C ILE A 515 20.85 24.94 -8.45
N LYS A 516 21.16 24.95 -7.15
CA LYS A 516 20.44 24.12 -6.18
C LYS A 516 18.94 24.45 -6.13
N GLN A 517 18.58 25.73 -6.26
CA GLN A 517 17.18 26.16 -6.33
C GLN A 517 16.49 25.69 -7.62
N LEU A 518 17.12 25.93 -8.77
CA LEU A 518 16.58 25.56 -10.10
C LEU A 518 16.46 24.04 -10.27
N ALA A 519 17.30 23.28 -9.60
CA ALA A 519 17.21 21.83 -9.59
C ALA A 519 16.07 21.26 -8.75
N ALA A 520 15.69 21.96 -7.69
CA ALA A 520 14.55 21.58 -6.87
C ALA A 520 13.23 21.72 -7.66
N GLU A 521 13.20 22.56 -8.69
CA GLU A 521 12.04 22.76 -9.57
C GLU A 521 11.81 21.58 -10.54
N PRO A 522 10.55 21.31 -10.94
CA PRO A 522 10.24 20.28 -11.93
C PRO A 522 10.95 20.56 -13.27
N GLY A 523 11.66 19.57 -13.82
CA GLY A 523 12.45 19.71 -15.05
C GLY A 523 13.91 20.11 -14.85
N GLY A 524 14.36 20.23 -13.60
CA GLY A 524 15.75 20.59 -13.25
C GLY A 524 16.81 19.49 -13.43
N THR A 525 16.46 18.34 -14.02
CA THR A 525 17.35 17.18 -14.16
C THR A 525 18.58 17.46 -15.04
N GLY A 526 18.46 18.37 -16.01
CA GLY A 526 19.56 18.74 -16.91
C GLY A 526 20.60 19.70 -16.32
N TYR A 527 20.37 20.30 -15.15
CA TYR A 527 21.29 21.31 -14.62
C TYR A 527 22.63 20.73 -14.13
N ALA A 528 22.64 19.49 -13.64
CA ALA A 528 23.87 18.79 -13.27
C ALA A 528 24.76 18.57 -14.50
N ASP A 529 24.16 18.10 -15.60
CA ASP A 529 24.89 17.84 -16.86
C ASP A 529 25.31 19.14 -17.55
N ALA A 530 24.48 20.18 -17.47
CA ALA A 530 24.86 21.51 -17.92
C ALA A 530 26.09 22.03 -17.14
N LEU A 531 26.15 21.85 -15.82
CA LEU A 531 27.33 22.22 -15.03
C LEU A 531 28.58 21.43 -15.43
N ARG A 532 28.45 20.11 -15.58
CA ARG A 532 29.56 19.25 -16.01
C ARG A 532 30.09 19.69 -17.37
N THR A 533 29.20 20.02 -18.30
CA THR A 533 29.56 20.46 -19.65
C THR A 533 30.15 21.87 -19.67
N LEU A 534 29.56 22.81 -18.93
CA LEU A 534 29.99 24.22 -18.92
C LEU A 534 31.36 24.42 -18.28
N PHE A 535 31.70 23.58 -17.30
CA PHE A 535 32.95 23.69 -16.53
C PHE A 535 33.92 22.54 -16.78
N ASP A 536 33.63 21.65 -17.74
CA ASP A 536 34.46 20.48 -18.08
C ASP A 536 34.90 19.68 -16.84
N LEU A 537 33.91 19.41 -15.96
CA LEU A 537 34.18 18.75 -14.68
C LEU A 537 34.52 17.27 -14.91
N ASP A 538 35.65 16.84 -14.38
CA ASP A 538 36.10 15.45 -14.45
C ASP A 538 35.08 14.49 -13.78
N PRO A 539 34.55 13.49 -14.54
CA PRO A 539 33.63 12.49 -14.01
C PRO A 539 34.19 11.68 -12.84
N GLU A 540 35.51 11.42 -12.81
CA GLU A 540 36.14 10.67 -11.71
C GLU A 540 36.16 11.49 -10.43
N THR A 541 36.45 12.78 -10.52
CA THR A 541 36.37 13.71 -9.40
C THR A 541 34.96 13.77 -8.81
N VAL A 542 33.92 13.88 -9.65
CA VAL A 542 32.52 13.87 -9.17
C VAL A 542 32.17 12.54 -8.49
N ALA A 543 32.54 11.41 -9.09
CA ALA A 543 32.29 10.09 -8.53
C ALA A 543 33.05 9.85 -7.20
N SER A 544 34.26 10.40 -7.07
CA SER A 544 35.05 10.32 -5.84
C SER A 544 34.39 11.07 -4.68
N VAL A 545 33.81 12.25 -4.97
CA VAL A 545 33.08 13.05 -3.98
C VAL A 545 31.80 12.33 -3.56
N SER A 546 31.05 11.76 -4.50
CA SER A 546 29.85 10.97 -4.18
C SER A 546 30.17 9.80 -3.26
N ARG A 547 31.24 9.03 -3.55
CA ARG A 547 31.69 7.92 -2.69
C ARG A 547 32.19 8.38 -1.33
N ALA A 548 32.84 9.56 -1.27
CA ALA A 548 33.34 10.12 -0.02
C ALA A 548 32.17 10.51 0.90
N GLU A 549 31.14 11.18 0.38
CA GLU A 549 29.93 11.54 1.16
C GLU A 549 29.26 10.30 1.78
N ASP A 550 29.07 9.23 1.00
CA ASP A 550 28.51 7.96 1.50
C ASP A 550 29.36 7.31 2.62
N SER A 551 30.69 7.42 2.53
CA SER A 551 31.61 6.83 3.51
C SER A 551 31.75 7.62 4.82
N THR A 552 31.64 8.96 4.77
CA THR A 552 31.72 9.82 5.96
C THR A 552 30.45 9.76 6.82
N GLU A 553 29.27 9.65 6.21
CA GLU A 553 28.01 9.54 6.97
C GLU A 553 27.84 8.15 7.61
N THR A 554 28.47 7.10 7.05
CA THR A 554 28.48 5.76 7.65
C THR A 554 29.24 5.70 8.99
N LYS A 555 30.21 6.61 9.20
CA LYS A 555 31.03 6.66 10.44
C LYS A 555 30.39 7.40 11.61
N ASP A 556 29.37 8.23 11.38
CA ASP A 556 28.73 9.08 12.39
C ASP A 556 27.43 8.47 12.98
N ARG A 557 27.12 7.19 12.69
CA ARG A 557 25.99 6.50 13.34
C ARG A 557 26.41 5.92 14.69
N PRO A 558 25.72 6.22 15.81
CA PRO A 558 25.94 5.50 17.06
C PRO A 558 25.53 4.03 16.88
N ALA A 559 26.38 3.14 17.39
CA ALA A 559 26.24 1.68 17.31
C ALA A 559 24.96 1.13 17.93
#